data_AF-A0A358PXD7-F1
#
_entry.id   AF-A0A358PXD7-F1
#
_cell.length_a   1.000
_cell.length_b   1.000
_cell.length_c   1.000
_cell.angle_alpha   90.00
_cell.angle_beta   90.00
_cell.angle_gamma   90.00
#
_symmetry.space_group_name_H-M   'P 1'
#
loop_
_entity.id
_entity.type
_entity.pdbx_description
1 polymer ?
#
loop_
_entity_poly.entity_id
_entity_poly.type
_entity_poly.pdbx_seq_one_letter_code
_entity_poly.pdbx_strand_id
1 'polypeptide(L)'
;MSKIPGFRSGKIWKKIIATVGYIFIALIAIGMIFGDEPKPTTLTTATALEKTPEQIAQEKDDAELKAKEAEAKEANEAKEKADAEAKLAKEKAAAQISDADKELLKKAYNTFNEQQLKQFAEIKEKYKKLSNAEVVDISADFARLSNEEATEEKRKAEAKAAEEKAAAEAKAIADAQADYKAWVDGQFSAWDGSNRHLVSLLKDNLNDPKSFDHVETVYWDKGDHLIIKMTYRAKNGFGGLVLQNVTGKSDYKTQTISIISQND
;
A
#
# COMPACT_ATOMS: atom_id res chain seq x y z
N MET A 1 23.20 12.91 -11.77
CA MET A 1 22.23 12.44 -12.79
C MET A 1 20.82 12.71 -12.30
N SER A 2 19.97 13.13 -13.22
CA SER A 2 18.75 13.92 -13.04
C SER A 2 17.53 13.11 -12.60
N LYS A 3 16.73 13.74 -11.73
CA LYS A 3 15.39 13.34 -11.28
C LYS A 3 14.44 13.11 -12.48
N ILE A 4 13.56 12.13 -12.38
CA ILE A 4 12.44 11.89 -13.31
C ILE A 4 11.18 12.58 -12.75
N PRO A 5 10.64 13.61 -13.42
CA PRO A 5 9.31 14.15 -13.13
C PRO A 5 8.35 13.80 -14.29
N GLY A 6 7.41 12.90 -14.01
CA GLY A 6 6.48 12.36 -15.01
C GLY A 6 5.01 12.52 -14.63
N PHE A 7 4.60 13.69 -14.14
CA PHE A 7 3.18 14.07 -14.07
C PHE A 7 2.99 15.29 -14.99
N ARG A 8 2.71 15.03 -16.28
CA ARG A 8 2.39 16.08 -17.24
C ARG A 8 0.97 16.58 -17.00
N SER A 9 0.87 17.65 -16.22
CA SER A 9 -0.31 18.50 -16.15
C SER A 9 -0.48 19.25 -17.48
N GLY A 10 -1.71 19.31 -17.98
CA GLY A 10 -2.02 20.17 -19.12
C GLY A 10 -3.25 19.75 -19.92
N LYS A 11 -4.38 20.40 -19.59
CA LYS A 11 -5.47 20.73 -20.55
C LYS A 11 -6.59 19.69 -20.80
N ILE A 12 -6.93 18.82 -19.85
CA ILE A 12 -8.21 18.07 -19.92
C ILE A 12 -9.34 18.87 -19.25
N TRP A 13 -9.12 19.43 -18.07
CA TRP A 13 -10.15 20.20 -17.36
C TRP A 13 -10.62 21.47 -18.10
N LYS A 14 -9.71 22.12 -18.85
CA LYS A 14 -10.06 23.27 -19.71
C LYS A 14 -10.99 22.89 -20.87
N LYS A 15 -10.94 21.64 -21.35
CA LYS A 15 -11.85 21.16 -22.41
C LYS A 15 -13.25 20.91 -21.85
N ILE A 16 -13.35 20.38 -20.63
CA ILE A 16 -14.63 20.10 -19.96
C ILE A 16 -15.41 21.40 -19.69
N ILE A 17 -14.73 22.44 -19.19
CA ILE A 17 -15.36 23.74 -18.91
C ILE A 17 -15.91 24.40 -20.18
N ALA A 18 -15.17 24.32 -21.30
CA ALA A 18 -15.63 24.89 -22.57
C ALA A 18 -16.88 24.19 -23.09
N THR A 19 -16.97 22.86 -23.01
CA THR A 19 -18.12 22.11 -23.51
C THR A 19 -19.39 22.40 -22.72
N VAL A 20 -19.30 22.52 -21.39
CA VAL A 20 -20.46 22.84 -20.53
C VAL A 20 -20.98 24.26 -20.80
N GLY A 21 -20.07 25.22 -21.03
CA GLY A 21 -20.45 26.59 -21.36
C GLY A 21 -21.26 26.71 -22.65
N TYR A 22 -20.88 25.99 -23.70
CA TYR A 22 -21.61 26.03 -24.99
C TYR A 22 -23.01 25.39 -24.90
N ILE A 23 -23.17 24.31 -24.12
CA ILE A 23 -24.48 23.68 -23.90
C ILE A 23 -25.43 24.65 -23.18
N PHE A 24 -24.91 25.40 -22.20
CA PHE A 24 -25.73 26.36 -21.45
C PHE A 24 -26.17 27.55 -22.32
N ILE A 25 -25.29 28.06 -23.18
CA ILE A 25 -25.62 29.13 -24.13
C ILE A 25 -26.64 28.65 -25.17
N ALA A 26 -26.52 27.40 -25.65
CA ALA A 26 -27.48 26.82 -26.59
C ALA A 26 -28.89 26.68 -25.98
N LEU A 27 -28.99 26.30 -24.71
CA LEU A 27 -30.27 26.21 -24.00
C LEU A 27 -30.94 27.58 -23.80
N ILE A 28 -30.15 28.62 -23.52
CA ILE A 28 -30.66 30.01 -23.41
C ILE A 28 -31.17 30.51 -24.77
N ALA A 29 -30.44 30.22 -25.87
CA ALA A 29 -30.86 30.60 -27.21
C ALA A 29 -32.18 29.92 -27.64
N ILE A 30 -32.39 28.66 -27.25
CA ILE A 30 -33.65 27.94 -27.51
C ILE A 30 -34.80 28.54 -26.68
N GLY A 31 -34.54 28.95 -25.43
CA GLY A 31 -35.54 29.61 -24.58
C GLY A 31 -35.99 30.98 -25.10
N MET A 32 -35.13 31.72 -25.80
CA MET A 32 -35.47 33.03 -26.39
C MET A 32 -36.27 32.94 -27.69
N ILE A 33 -36.30 31.79 -28.38
CA ILE A 33 -37.06 31.62 -29.64
C ILE A 33 -38.52 31.25 -29.37
N PHE A 34 -38.84 30.72 -28.19
CA PHE A 34 -40.19 30.25 -27.84
C PHE A 34 -40.87 31.05 -26.72
N GLY A 35 -40.31 32.20 -26.33
CA GLY A 35 -40.86 33.06 -25.28
C GLY A 35 -41.58 34.30 -25.82
N ASP A 36 -42.91 34.28 -25.71
CA ASP A 36 -43.84 35.43 -25.61
C ASP A 36 -44.17 36.16 -26.94
N GLU A 37 -45.40 36.60 -27.27
CA GLU A 37 -46.57 37.10 -26.52
C GLU A 37 -47.87 37.04 -27.43
N PRO A 38 -48.88 37.95 -27.39
CA PRO A 38 -49.82 38.41 -26.33
C PRO A 38 -51.31 38.35 -26.76
N LYS A 39 -52.23 38.61 -25.81
CA LYS A 39 -53.64 38.98 -26.04
C LYS A 39 -53.78 40.38 -26.66
N PRO A 40 -54.90 40.69 -27.35
CA PRO A 40 -55.55 41.98 -27.12
C PRO A 40 -57.09 41.96 -27.01
N THR A 41 -57.58 42.95 -26.27
CA THR A 41 -58.97 43.31 -25.96
C THR A 41 -59.48 44.38 -26.94
N THR A 42 -60.74 44.32 -27.41
CA THR A 42 -61.64 45.51 -27.61
C THR A 42 -63.11 45.12 -27.91
N LEU A 43 -64.01 46.04 -27.56
CA LEU A 43 -65.48 45.97 -27.45
C LEU A 43 -66.28 46.11 -28.78
N THR A 44 -67.55 45.70 -28.70
CA THR A 44 -68.80 46.30 -29.27
C THR A 44 -69.52 45.60 -30.45
N THR A 45 -70.81 45.28 -30.18
CA THR A 45 -72.01 45.31 -31.06
C THR A 45 -72.62 43.97 -31.50
N ALA A 46 -73.75 43.68 -30.85
CA ALA A 46 -74.96 42.95 -31.26
C ALA A 46 -74.93 42.04 -32.50
N THR A 47 -75.30 40.77 -32.35
CA THR A 47 -76.58 40.23 -32.88
C THR A 47 -76.88 38.87 -32.27
N ALA A 48 -78.14 38.66 -31.91
CA ALA A 48 -78.68 37.37 -31.48
C ALA A 48 -78.59 36.33 -32.61
N LEU A 49 -78.23 35.09 -32.28
CA LEU A 49 -78.72 33.85 -32.93
C LEU A 49 -78.25 32.62 -32.13
N GLU A 50 -79.11 31.61 -32.13
CA GLU A 50 -79.22 30.45 -31.22
C GLU A 50 -77.95 29.59 -31.03
N LYS A 51 -77.74 29.08 -29.81
CA LYS A 51 -76.78 28.00 -29.52
C LYS A 51 -77.48 26.63 -29.58
N THR A 52 -76.91 25.73 -30.37
CA THR A 52 -77.31 24.33 -30.58
C THR A 52 -76.80 23.42 -29.45
N PRO A 53 -77.48 22.31 -29.09
CA PRO A 53 -77.20 21.51 -27.88
C PRO A 53 -75.83 20.81 -27.79
N GLU A 54 -75.03 20.75 -28.86
CA GLU A 54 -73.75 20.04 -28.88
C GLU A 54 -72.61 20.75 -28.12
N GLN A 55 -72.68 22.07 -27.93
CA GLN A 55 -71.60 22.82 -27.25
C GLN A 55 -71.63 22.75 -25.72
N ILE A 56 -72.71 22.23 -25.11
CA ILE A 56 -72.85 22.12 -23.65
C ILE A 56 -72.24 20.80 -23.11
N ALA A 57 -72.06 19.79 -23.97
CA ALA A 57 -71.47 18.50 -23.56
C ALA A 57 -69.92 18.54 -23.53
N GLN A 58 -69.28 19.26 -24.46
CA GLN A 58 -67.81 19.35 -24.55
C GLN A 58 -67.16 20.17 -23.42
N GLU A 59 -67.85 21.17 -22.88
CA GLU A 59 -67.30 22.07 -21.84
C GLU A 59 -67.30 21.45 -20.43
N LYS A 60 -68.16 20.44 -20.18
CA LYS A 60 -68.17 19.69 -18.92
C LYS A 60 -67.05 18.64 -18.83
N ASP A 61 -66.76 17.96 -19.95
CA ASP A 61 -65.70 16.95 -20.00
C ASP A 61 -64.29 17.60 -19.91
N ASP A 62 -64.09 18.77 -20.53
CA ASP A 62 -62.83 19.51 -20.45
C ASP A 62 -62.59 20.16 -19.06
N ALA A 63 -63.65 20.53 -18.35
CA ALA A 63 -63.56 21.05 -16.98
C ALA A 63 -63.26 19.94 -15.96
N GLU A 64 -63.84 18.75 -16.14
CA GLU A 64 -63.55 17.59 -15.28
C GLU A 64 -62.14 17.03 -15.53
N LEU A 65 -61.67 17.05 -16.80
CA LEU A 65 -60.30 16.67 -17.15
C LEU A 65 -59.26 17.62 -16.52
N LYS A 66 -59.50 18.94 -16.59
CA LYS A 66 -58.62 19.94 -15.97
C LYS A 66 -58.62 19.89 -14.44
N ALA A 67 -59.75 19.55 -13.82
CA ALA A 67 -59.83 19.35 -12.37
C ALA A 67 -59.03 18.11 -11.92
N LYS A 68 -59.12 17.00 -12.66
CA LYS A 68 -58.33 15.79 -12.39
C LYS A 68 -56.83 15.99 -12.65
N GLU A 69 -56.46 16.77 -13.66
CA GLU A 69 -55.05 17.13 -13.90
C GLU A 69 -54.49 18.07 -12.83
N ALA A 70 -55.29 19.00 -12.31
CA ALA A 70 -54.90 19.88 -11.21
C ALA A 70 -54.71 19.10 -9.89
N GLU A 71 -55.63 18.20 -9.54
CA GLU A 71 -55.47 17.31 -8.37
C GLU A 71 -54.27 16.37 -8.52
N ALA A 72 -54.04 15.81 -9.72
CA ALA A 72 -52.89 14.97 -9.99
C ALA A 72 -51.56 15.74 -9.85
N LYS A 73 -51.53 17.02 -10.24
CA LYS A 73 -50.35 17.88 -10.12
C LYS A 73 -50.07 18.25 -8.66
N GLU A 74 -51.08 18.64 -7.89
CA GLU A 74 -50.94 18.88 -6.44
C GLU A 74 -50.50 17.62 -5.68
N ALA A 75 -51.05 16.46 -6.04
CA ALA A 75 -50.65 15.19 -5.43
C ALA A 75 -49.18 14.83 -5.75
N ASN A 76 -48.70 15.12 -6.96
CA ASN A 76 -47.30 14.88 -7.34
C ASN A 76 -46.33 15.86 -6.65
N GLU A 77 -46.69 17.14 -6.57
CA GLU A 77 -45.89 18.17 -5.88
C GLU A 77 -45.81 17.90 -4.35
N ALA A 78 -46.92 17.42 -3.75
CA ALA A 78 -46.93 16.99 -2.35
C ALA A 78 -46.05 15.75 -2.12
N LYS A 79 -46.05 14.81 -3.06
CA LYS A 79 -45.21 13.61 -3.00
C LYS A 79 -43.72 13.93 -3.18
N GLU A 80 -43.36 14.81 -4.11
CA GLU A 80 -41.99 15.29 -4.28
C GLU A 80 -41.48 16.04 -3.03
N LYS A 81 -42.32 16.88 -2.41
CA LYS A 81 -41.96 17.53 -1.14
C LYS A 81 -41.76 16.53 -0.01
N ALA A 82 -42.64 15.53 0.12
CA ALA A 82 -42.51 14.49 1.13
C ALA A 82 -41.25 13.63 0.93
N ASP A 83 -40.93 13.28 -0.33
CA ASP A 83 -39.72 12.53 -0.68
C ASP A 83 -38.44 13.37 -0.44
N ALA A 84 -38.50 14.69 -0.69
CA ALA A 84 -37.40 15.61 -0.39
C ALA A 84 -37.19 15.80 1.12
N GLU A 85 -38.25 15.95 1.91
CA GLU A 85 -38.17 16.02 3.37
C GLU A 85 -37.70 14.70 3.98
N ALA A 86 -38.17 13.56 3.49
CA ALA A 86 -37.72 12.24 3.92
C ALA A 86 -36.23 12.04 3.60
N LYS A 87 -35.77 12.46 2.42
CA LYS A 87 -34.36 12.41 2.04
C LYS A 87 -33.50 13.30 2.93
N LEU A 88 -33.94 14.53 3.20
CA LEU A 88 -33.27 15.48 4.10
C LEU A 88 -33.22 14.97 5.55
N ALA A 89 -34.30 14.38 6.04
CA ALA A 89 -34.36 13.77 7.37
C ALA A 89 -33.43 12.56 7.49
N LYS A 90 -33.36 11.73 6.44
CA LYS A 90 -32.46 10.57 6.38
C LYS A 90 -30.99 10.99 6.31
N GLU A 91 -30.68 12.07 5.59
CA GLU A 91 -29.35 12.66 5.48
C GLU A 91 -28.91 13.31 6.80
N LYS A 92 -29.82 14.01 7.49
CA LYS A 92 -29.59 14.55 8.84
C LYS A 92 -29.42 13.45 9.89
N ALA A 93 -30.25 12.41 9.88
CA ALA A 93 -30.13 11.28 10.80
C ALA A 93 -28.83 10.48 10.57
N ALA A 94 -28.37 10.36 9.31
CA ALA A 94 -27.09 9.71 8.99
C ALA A 94 -25.86 10.52 9.44
N ALA A 95 -26.01 11.83 9.67
CA ALA A 95 -24.94 12.70 10.15
C ALA A 95 -24.80 12.72 11.68
N GLN A 96 -25.78 12.21 12.43
CA GLN A 96 -25.76 12.25 13.89
C GLN A 96 -24.81 11.21 14.50
N ILE A 97 -24.11 11.64 15.56
CA ILE A 97 -23.24 10.80 16.38
C ILE A 97 -24.10 10.19 17.50
N SER A 98 -24.10 8.87 17.62
CA SER A 98 -24.86 8.16 18.66
C SER A 98 -24.15 8.22 20.03
N ASP A 99 -24.87 7.96 21.12
CA ASP A 99 -24.25 7.87 22.46
C ASP A 99 -23.18 6.78 22.53
N ALA A 100 -23.37 5.68 21.80
CA ALA A 100 -22.37 4.63 21.67
C ALA A 100 -21.10 5.12 20.97
N ASP A 101 -21.24 5.99 19.96
CA ASP A 101 -20.10 6.62 19.28
C ASP A 101 -19.34 7.54 20.24
N LYS A 102 -20.05 8.33 21.05
CA LYS A 102 -19.44 9.19 22.08
C LYS A 102 -18.70 8.39 23.15
N GLU A 103 -19.29 7.29 23.61
CA GLU A 103 -18.65 6.38 24.58
C GLU A 103 -17.41 5.69 23.99
N LEU A 104 -17.45 5.32 22.71
CA LEU A 104 -16.27 4.81 22.03
C LEU A 104 -15.17 5.87 21.94
N LEU A 105 -15.54 7.14 21.67
CA LEU A 105 -14.59 8.24 21.57
C LEU A 105 -13.83 8.54 22.87
N LYS A 106 -14.36 8.14 24.03
CA LYS A 106 -13.69 8.29 25.34
C LYS A 106 -12.66 7.19 25.63
N LYS A 107 -12.68 6.09 24.87
CA LYS A 107 -11.74 4.97 25.07
C LYS A 107 -10.36 5.30 24.47
N ALA A 108 -9.36 4.54 24.86
CA ALA A 108 -8.03 4.60 24.27
C ALA A 108 -7.97 3.74 23.00
N TYR A 109 -7.40 4.26 21.91
CA TYR A 109 -7.41 3.59 20.60
C TYR A 109 -6.78 2.19 20.65
N ASN A 110 -5.70 2.04 21.44
CA ASN A 110 -4.98 0.78 21.61
C ASN A 110 -5.79 -0.34 22.28
N THR A 111 -6.94 -0.03 22.88
CA THR A 111 -7.84 -1.02 23.50
C THR A 111 -8.95 -1.50 22.56
N PHE A 112 -9.03 -0.94 21.34
CA PHE A 112 -10.13 -1.23 20.44
C PHE A 112 -10.04 -2.66 19.90
N ASN A 113 -11.18 -3.34 19.90
CA ASN A 113 -11.36 -4.57 19.15
C ASN A 113 -11.69 -4.26 17.66
N GLU A 114 -11.83 -5.32 16.85
CA GLU A 114 -12.07 -5.17 15.41
C GLU A 114 -13.38 -4.42 15.08
N GLN A 115 -14.44 -4.64 15.85
CA GLN A 115 -15.73 -3.96 15.66
C GLN A 115 -15.63 -2.47 16.00
N GLN A 116 -14.90 -2.14 17.06
CA GLN A 116 -14.67 -0.77 17.51
C GLN A 116 -13.79 0.01 16.52
N LEU A 117 -12.80 -0.63 15.90
CA LEU A 117 -12.01 -0.02 14.82
C LEU A 117 -12.88 0.31 13.60
N LYS A 118 -13.76 -0.61 13.21
CA LYS A 118 -14.73 -0.38 12.13
C LYS A 118 -15.69 0.76 12.49
N GLN A 119 -16.23 0.76 13.71
CA GLN A 119 -17.09 1.82 14.20
C GLN A 119 -16.37 3.18 14.22
N PHE A 120 -15.10 3.24 14.63
CA PHE A 120 -14.33 4.48 14.60
C PHE A 120 -14.07 4.98 13.17
N ALA A 121 -13.87 4.07 12.21
CA ALA A 121 -13.79 4.44 10.79
C ALA A 121 -15.10 5.07 10.30
N GLU A 122 -16.26 4.54 10.71
CA GLU A 122 -17.56 5.13 10.40
C GLU A 122 -17.75 6.49 11.08
N ILE A 123 -17.32 6.65 12.33
CA ILE A 123 -17.34 7.93 13.06
C ILE A 123 -16.50 8.98 12.33
N LYS A 124 -15.33 8.61 11.77
CA LYS A 124 -14.52 9.52 10.95
C LYS A 124 -15.28 10.05 9.73
N GLU A 125 -16.07 9.22 9.08
CA GLU A 125 -16.90 9.65 7.93
C GLU A 125 -18.09 10.51 8.36
N LYS A 126 -18.73 10.18 9.49
CA LYS A 126 -19.80 11.01 10.09
C LYS A 126 -19.27 12.38 10.50
N TYR A 127 -18.09 12.43 11.13
CA TYR A 127 -17.46 13.66 11.63
C TYR A 127 -17.26 14.72 10.54
N LYS A 128 -16.92 14.29 9.31
CA LYS A 128 -16.77 15.18 8.15
C LYS A 128 -18.07 15.85 7.70
N LYS A 129 -19.22 15.32 8.10
CA LYS A 129 -20.57 15.74 7.67
C LYS A 129 -21.38 16.41 8.78
N LEU A 130 -20.84 16.47 10.00
CA LEU A 130 -21.52 17.04 11.17
C LEU A 130 -21.66 18.57 11.06
N SER A 131 -22.70 19.08 11.71
CA SER A 131 -22.87 20.52 11.89
C SER A 131 -21.89 21.08 12.93
N ASN A 132 -21.52 22.37 12.82
CA ASN A 132 -20.55 23.00 13.72
C ASN A 132 -20.88 22.82 15.21
N ALA A 133 -22.16 22.81 15.60
CA ALA A 133 -22.59 22.68 16.99
C ALA A 133 -22.32 21.27 17.56
N GLU A 134 -22.55 20.21 16.77
CA GLU A 134 -22.29 18.83 17.19
C GLU A 134 -20.80 18.49 17.18
N VAL A 135 -20.04 19.12 16.28
CA VAL A 135 -18.57 19.00 16.24
C VAL A 135 -17.94 19.48 17.55
N VAL A 136 -18.44 20.58 18.15
CA VAL A 136 -17.88 21.12 19.40
C VAL A 136 -17.88 20.09 20.52
N ASP A 137 -18.94 19.28 20.64
CA ASP A 137 -19.12 18.30 21.72
C ASP A 137 -18.10 17.15 21.69
N ILE A 138 -17.68 16.73 20.49
CA ILE A 138 -16.83 15.54 20.32
C ILE A 138 -15.44 15.81 19.75
N SER A 139 -15.17 17.05 19.30
CA SER A 139 -13.93 17.41 18.61
C SER A 139 -12.65 17.09 19.38
N ALA A 140 -12.66 17.29 20.71
CA ALA A 140 -11.49 17.02 21.55
C ALA A 140 -11.17 15.51 21.63
N ASP A 141 -12.18 14.69 21.92
CA ASP A 141 -12.02 13.23 22.01
C ASP A 141 -11.68 12.61 20.64
N PHE A 142 -12.33 13.10 19.59
CA PHE A 142 -12.05 12.69 18.21
C PHE A 142 -10.62 13.04 17.79
N ALA A 143 -10.15 14.25 18.10
CA ALA A 143 -8.78 14.67 17.81
C ALA A 143 -7.74 13.83 18.59
N ARG A 144 -8.00 13.55 19.87
CA ARG A 144 -7.15 12.67 20.69
C ARG A 144 -7.04 11.27 20.06
N LEU A 145 -8.16 10.63 19.76
CA LEU A 145 -8.16 9.29 19.15
C LEU A 145 -7.53 9.25 17.76
N SER A 146 -7.75 10.28 16.94
CA SER A 146 -7.12 10.38 15.62
C SER A 146 -5.58 10.47 15.73
N ASN A 147 -5.07 11.17 16.74
CA ASN A 147 -3.64 11.24 17.02
C ASN A 147 -3.09 9.92 17.59
N GLU A 148 -3.85 9.24 18.46
CA GLU A 148 -3.50 7.91 18.97
C GLU A 148 -3.44 6.87 17.85
N GLU A 149 -4.41 6.87 16.94
CA GLU A 149 -4.40 6.04 15.73
C GLU A 149 -3.13 6.27 14.91
N ALA A 150 -2.82 7.52 14.56
CA ALA A 150 -1.62 7.85 13.80
C ALA A 150 -0.35 7.41 14.51
N THR A 151 -0.32 7.50 15.84
CA THR A 151 0.81 7.05 16.67
C THR A 151 0.93 5.52 16.65
N GLU A 152 -0.18 4.78 16.78
CA GLU A 152 -0.19 3.33 16.72
C GLU A 152 0.14 2.79 15.32
N GLU A 153 -0.36 3.43 14.26
CA GLU A 153 0.00 3.09 12.88
C GLU A 153 1.50 3.32 12.63
N LYS A 154 2.03 4.45 13.08
CA LYS A 154 3.48 4.72 13.00
C LYS A 154 4.28 3.69 13.78
N ARG A 155 3.88 3.37 15.03
CA ARG A 155 4.55 2.35 15.86
C ARG A 155 4.51 0.98 15.20
N LYS A 156 3.37 0.58 14.61
CA LYS A 156 3.22 -0.68 13.87
C LYS A 156 4.09 -0.70 12.61
N ALA A 157 4.16 0.40 11.87
CA ALA A 157 5.01 0.51 10.69
C ALA A 157 6.50 0.43 11.06
N GLU A 158 6.92 1.12 12.12
CA GLU A 158 8.31 1.05 12.64
C GLU A 158 8.65 -0.34 13.17
N ALA A 159 7.74 -0.99 13.91
CA ALA A 159 7.93 -2.35 14.39
C ALA A 159 8.06 -3.35 13.23
N LYS A 160 7.20 -3.24 12.22
CA LYS A 160 7.28 -4.07 11.01
C LYS A 160 8.59 -3.83 10.24
N ALA A 161 9.01 -2.58 10.08
CA ALA A 161 10.29 -2.26 9.43
C ALA A 161 11.50 -2.80 10.23
N ALA A 162 11.44 -2.74 11.57
CA ALA A 162 12.46 -3.30 12.44
C ALA A 162 12.51 -4.83 12.36
N GLU A 163 11.36 -5.50 12.32
CA GLU A 163 11.24 -6.95 12.13
C GLU A 163 11.77 -7.38 10.77
N GLU A 164 11.38 -6.70 9.68
CA GLU A 164 11.89 -6.97 8.33
C GLU A 164 13.41 -6.78 8.25
N LYS A 165 13.95 -5.73 8.87
CA LYS A 165 15.39 -5.50 8.95
C LYS A 165 16.09 -6.61 9.74
N ALA A 166 15.56 -7.00 10.89
CA ALA A 166 16.12 -8.08 11.71
C ALA A 166 16.09 -9.42 10.96
N ALA A 167 15.01 -9.72 10.25
CA ALA A 167 14.90 -10.91 9.41
C ALA A 167 15.90 -10.89 8.24
N ALA A 168 16.10 -9.75 7.59
CA ALA A 168 17.09 -9.59 6.53
C ALA A 168 18.52 -9.76 7.03
N GLU A 169 18.85 -9.20 8.20
CA GLU A 169 20.16 -9.34 8.83
C GLU A 169 20.42 -10.79 9.27
N ALA A 170 19.44 -11.44 9.89
CA ALA A 170 19.52 -12.86 10.26
C ALA A 170 19.74 -13.75 9.02
N LYS A 171 19.03 -13.49 7.92
CA LYS A 171 19.24 -14.19 6.66
C LYS A 171 20.65 -13.96 6.10
N ALA A 172 21.14 -12.72 6.09
CA ALA A 172 22.48 -12.41 5.61
C ALA A 172 23.58 -13.11 6.44
N ILE A 173 23.40 -13.19 7.77
CA ILE A 173 24.31 -13.94 8.65
C ILE A 173 24.25 -15.44 8.32
N ALA A 174 23.06 -16.01 8.14
CA ALA A 174 22.90 -17.43 7.79
C ALA A 174 23.53 -17.76 6.43
N ASP A 175 23.30 -16.91 5.42
CA ASP A 175 23.89 -17.06 4.09
C ASP A 175 25.43 -16.98 4.17
N ALA A 176 25.98 -16.00 4.90
CA ALA A 176 27.43 -15.87 5.11
C ALA A 176 28.04 -17.06 5.85
N GLN A 177 27.33 -17.62 6.84
CA GLN A 177 27.76 -18.84 7.54
C GLN A 177 27.74 -20.07 6.63
N ALA A 178 26.73 -20.19 5.76
CA ALA A 178 26.64 -21.27 4.78
C ALA A 178 27.79 -21.18 3.76
N ASP A 179 28.06 -19.98 3.24
CA ASP A 179 29.17 -19.72 2.31
C ASP A 179 30.53 -20.02 2.96
N TYR A 180 30.74 -19.58 4.20
CA TYR A 180 31.96 -19.88 4.95
C TYR A 180 32.12 -21.39 5.17
N LYS A 181 31.07 -22.08 5.59
CA LYS A 181 31.09 -23.52 5.79
C LYS A 181 31.43 -24.27 4.50
N ALA A 182 30.80 -23.90 3.38
CA ALA A 182 31.10 -24.48 2.08
C ALA A 182 32.57 -24.26 1.67
N TRP A 183 33.12 -23.07 1.97
CA TRP A 183 34.54 -22.80 1.75
C TRP A 183 35.45 -23.69 2.60
N VAL A 184 35.17 -23.86 3.91
CA VAL A 184 35.93 -24.76 4.81
C VAL A 184 35.89 -26.19 4.30
N ASP A 185 34.69 -26.70 3.98
CA ASP A 185 34.52 -28.07 3.48
C ASP A 185 35.24 -28.27 2.13
N GLY A 186 35.32 -27.21 1.31
CA GLY A 186 36.07 -27.19 0.06
C GLY A 186 37.60 -27.11 0.21
N GLN A 187 38.15 -26.81 1.39
CA GLN A 187 39.60 -26.74 1.61
C GLN A 187 40.27 -28.12 1.62
N PHE A 188 39.51 -29.20 1.82
CA PHE A 188 40.06 -30.53 2.05
C PHE A 188 39.60 -31.53 1.00
N SER A 189 40.48 -32.46 0.66
CA SER A 189 40.16 -33.56 -0.24
C SER A 189 39.20 -34.54 0.42
N ALA A 190 38.13 -34.92 -0.28
CA ALA A 190 37.13 -35.86 0.22
C ALA A 190 37.66 -37.31 0.40
N TRP A 191 38.83 -37.63 -0.16
CA TRP A 191 39.38 -38.99 -0.17
C TRP A 191 40.33 -39.25 1.00
N ASP A 192 41.23 -38.32 1.26
CA ASP A 192 42.34 -38.44 2.21
C ASP A 192 42.39 -37.28 3.21
N GLY A 193 41.51 -36.29 3.10
CA GLY A 193 41.49 -35.12 3.99
C GLY A 193 42.63 -34.12 3.78
N SER A 194 43.46 -34.31 2.75
CA SER A 194 44.60 -33.41 2.48
C SER A 194 44.15 -32.04 1.96
N ASN A 195 44.85 -30.97 2.35
CA ASN A 195 44.64 -29.66 1.73
C ASN A 195 45.46 -29.55 0.44
N ARG A 196 44.77 -29.55 -0.71
CA ARG A 196 45.41 -29.65 -2.04
C ARG A 196 46.39 -28.50 -2.32
N HIS A 197 46.05 -27.28 -1.90
CA HIS A 197 46.91 -26.12 -2.13
C HIS A 197 48.16 -26.17 -1.25
N LEU A 198 48.04 -26.59 0.01
CA LEU A 198 49.18 -26.81 0.91
C LEU A 198 50.09 -27.92 0.39
N VAL A 199 49.52 -29.01 -0.13
CA VAL A 199 50.28 -30.10 -0.77
C VAL A 199 51.07 -29.59 -1.97
N SER A 200 50.46 -28.75 -2.82
CA SER A 200 51.16 -28.15 -3.97
C SER A 200 52.34 -27.28 -3.51
N LEU A 201 52.08 -26.34 -2.60
CA LEU A 201 53.12 -25.47 -2.06
C LEU A 201 54.24 -26.25 -1.39
N LEU A 202 53.90 -27.31 -0.65
CA LEU A 202 54.89 -28.14 0.00
C LEU A 202 55.75 -28.88 -1.04
N LYS A 203 55.14 -29.52 -2.04
CA LYS A 203 55.86 -30.25 -3.11
C LYS A 203 56.82 -29.34 -3.88
N ASP A 204 56.45 -28.09 -4.11
CA ASP A 204 57.32 -27.10 -4.76
C ASP A 204 58.57 -26.77 -3.92
N ASN A 205 58.54 -27.02 -2.61
CA ASN A 205 59.65 -26.82 -1.68
C ASN A 205 60.40 -28.12 -1.29
N LEU A 206 59.97 -29.29 -1.78
CA LEU A 206 60.63 -30.58 -1.50
C LEU A 206 61.75 -30.90 -2.49
N ASN A 207 62.84 -31.52 -2.00
CA ASN A 207 63.94 -32.00 -2.84
C ASN A 207 63.51 -33.13 -3.82
N ASP A 208 62.65 -34.05 -3.37
CA ASP A 208 62.03 -35.10 -4.21
C ASP A 208 60.50 -35.01 -4.08
N PRO A 209 59.82 -34.21 -4.91
CA PRO A 209 58.35 -34.02 -4.84
C PRO A 209 57.55 -35.30 -5.02
N LYS A 210 58.12 -36.32 -5.69
CA LYS A 210 57.48 -37.63 -5.91
C LYS A 210 57.51 -38.51 -4.67
N SER A 211 58.37 -38.21 -3.70
CA SER A 211 58.46 -38.93 -2.43
C SER A 211 57.39 -38.54 -1.42
N PHE A 212 56.60 -37.49 -1.70
CA PHE A 212 55.54 -37.02 -0.82
C PHE A 212 54.45 -38.08 -0.64
N ASP A 213 54.15 -38.38 0.61
CA ASP A 213 53.06 -39.24 1.06
C ASP A 213 52.30 -38.54 2.20
N HIS A 214 51.00 -38.32 2.02
CA HIS A 214 50.16 -37.67 3.03
C HIS A 214 49.85 -38.64 4.16
N VAL A 215 49.91 -38.16 5.41
CA VAL A 215 49.63 -38.99 6.60
C VAL A 215 48.40 -38.50 7.35
N GLU A 216 48.36 -37.20 7.68
CA GLU A 216 47.29 -36.63 8.50
C GLU A 216 47.14 -35.14 8.21
N THR A 217 45.92 -34.62 8.38
CA THR A 217 45.67 -33.18 8.41
C THR A 217 44.73 -32.85 9.55
N VAL A 218 45.12 -31.85 10.34
CA VAL A 218 44.32 -31.27 11.42
C VAL A 218 44.19 -29.77 11.12
N TYR A 219 43.03 -29.19 11.42
CA TYR A 219 42.85 -27.75 11.26
C TYR A 219 42.16 -27.12 12.47
N TRP A 220 42.40 -25.82 12.64
CA TRP A 220 41.70 -24.97 13.59
C TRP A 220 41.02 -23.84 12.84
N ASP A 221 39.70 -23.78 12.99
CA ASP A 221 38.87 -22.71 12.48
C ASP A 221 38.98 -21.47 13.38
N LYS A 222 39.31 -20.31 12.79
CA LYS A 222 39.38 -19.01 13.47
C LYS A 222 38.27 -18.05 13.05
N GLY A 223 37.35 -18.48 12.18
CA GLY A 223 36.21 -17.71 11.68
C GLY A 223 36.49 -16.84 10.46
N ASP A 224 37.74 -16.41 10.25
CA ASP A 224 38.18 -15.66 9.07
C ASP A 224 39.30 -16.38 8.30
N HIS A 225 39.95 -17.35 8.93
CA HIS A 225 40.99 -18.19 8.34
C HIS A 225 41.06 -19.55 9.03
N LEU A 226 41.68 -20.52 8.35
CA LEU A 226 42.05 -21.81 8.91
C LEU A 226 43.54 -21.84 9.21
N ILE A 227 43.91 -22.42 10.34
CA ILE A 227 45.27 -22.89 10.60
C ILE A 227 45.28 -24.38 10.33
N ILE A 228 46.10 -24.83 9.39
CA ILE A 228 46.12 -26.21 8.90
C ILE A 228 47.49 -26.80 9.23
N LYS A 229 47.52 -27.88 10.00
CA LYS A 229 48.72 -28.68 10.24
C LYS A 229 48.62 -29.97 9.46
N MET A 230 49.59 -30.23 8.60
CA MET A 230 49.69 -31.43 7.80
C MET A 230 50.93 -32.23 8.19
N THR A 231 50.74 -33.52 8.45
CA THR A 231 51.82 -34.48 8.66
C THR A 231 52.00 -35.28 7.37
N TYR A 232 53.24 -35.43 6.92
CA TYR A 232 53.57 -36.10 5.66
C TYR A 232 54.89 -36.86 5.77
N ARG A 233 55.15 -37.77 4.84
CA ARG A 233 56.46 -38.37 4.63
C ARG A 233 57.07 -37.85 3.33
N ALA A 234 58.37 -37.61 3.34
CA ALA A 234 59.14 -37.27 2.16
C ALA A 234 60.61 -37.70 2.34
N LYS A 235 61.35 -37.83 1.23
CA LYS A 235 62.80 -38.06 1.30
C LYS A 235 63.50 -36.77 1.69
N ASN A 236 64.35 -36.86 2.71
CA ASN A 236 65.25 -35.76 3.08
C ASN A 236 66.44 -35.65 2.10
N GLY A 237 67.32 -34.67 2.31
CA GLY A 237 68.53 -34.47 1.50
C GLY A 237 69.52 -35.65 1.48
N PHE A 238 69.40 -36.60 2.42
CA PHE A 238 70.20 -37.83 2.48
C PHE A 238 69.49 -39.03 1.84
N GLY A 239 68.31 -38.84 1.24
CA GLY A 239 67.53 -39.88 0.57
C GLY A 239 66.72 -40.77 1.52
N GLY A 240 66.74 -40.51 2.83
CA GLY A 240 65.94 -41.23 3.82
C GLY A 240 64.51 -40.71 3.88
N LEU A 241 63.51 -41.61 3.90
CA LEU A 241 62.11 -41.27 4.07
C LEU A 241 61.84 -40.91 5.54
N VAL A 242 61.47 -39.65 5.81
CA VAL A 242 61.25 -39.11 7.16
C VAL A 242 59.82 -38.61 7.32
N LEU A 243 59.30 -38.63 8.55
CA LEU A 243 58.01 -38.05 8.92
C LEU A 243 58.22 -36.58 9.32
N GLN A 244 57.55 -35.67 8.62
CA GLN A 244 57.68 -34.23 8.79
C GLN A 244 56.30 -33.59 8.96
N ASN A 245 56.29 -32.32 9.39
CA ASN A 245 55.07 -31.55 9.48
C ASN A 245 55.23 -30.13 8.92
N VAL A 246 54.12 -29.62 8.38
CA VAL A 246 54.00 -28.26 7.89
C VAL A 246 52.71 -27.65 8.42
N THR A 247 52.79 -26.38 8.81
CA THR A 247 51.63 -25.58 9.20
C THR A 247 51.42 -24.48 8.16
N GLY A 248 50.21 -24.42 7.61
CA GLY A 248 49.76 -23.38 6.71
C GLY A 248 48.62 -22.55 7.30
N LYS A 249 48.44 -21.34 6.79
CA LYS A 249 47.29 -20.48 7.04
C LYS A 249 46.51 -20.31 5.74
N SER A 250 45.22 -20.65 5.73
CA SER A 250 44.31 -20.43 4.60
C SER A 250 43.31 -19.32 4.95
N ASP A 251 43.29 -18.24 4.18
CA ASP A 251 42.50 -17.04 4.45
C ASP A 251 41.23 -17.00 3.60
N TYR A 252 40.07 -16.83 4.24
CA TYR A 252 38.77 -16.88 3.57
C TYR A 252 38.55 -15.71 2.60
N LYS A 253 39.02 -14.52 2.97
CA LYS A 253 38.77 -13.28 2.19
C LYS A 253 39.63 -13.21 0.95
N THR A 254 40.90 -13.57 1.08
CA THR A 254 41.87 -13.52 -0.02
C THR A 254 41.91 -14.82 -0.81
N GLN A 255 41.35 -15.90 -0.27
CA GLN A 255 41.42 -17.27 -0.83
C GLN A 255 42.87 -17.72 -1.08
N THR A 256 43.78 -17.30 -0.20
CA THR A 256 45.20 -17.63 -0.29
C THR A 256 45.61 -18.59 0.83
N ILE A 257 46.63 -19.41 0.55
CA ILE A 257 47.28 -20.24 1.55
C ILE A 257 48.78 -19.94 1.60
N SER A 258 49.34 -19.90 2.81
CA SER A 258 50.77 -19.63 3.05
C SER A 258 51.32 -20.57 4.11
N ILE A 259 52.55 -21.07 3.93
CA ILE A 259 53.27 -21.83 4.96
C ILE A 259 53.74 -20.85 6.04
N ILE A 260 53.42 -21.14 7.31
CA ILE A 260 53.79 -20.31 8.46
C ILE A 260 54.79 -21.01 9.40
N SER A 261 54.91 -22.34 9.31
CA SER A 261 55.91 -23.11 10.06
C SER A 261 56.16 -24.44 9.36
N GLN A 262 57.42 -24.87 9.30
CA GLN A 262 57.81 -26.18 8.78
C GLN A 262 58.93 -26.74 9.65
N ASN A 263 58.78 -27.97 10.12
CA ASN A 263 59.85 -28.68 10.83
C ASN A 263 60.40 -29.76 9.90
N ASP A 264 61.62 -29.53 9.43
CA ASP A 264 62.38 -30.46 8.59
C ASP A 264 63.32 -31.37 9.38
#